data_AF-A0A4S8JZ32-F1
#
_entry.id   AF-A0A4S8JZ32-F1
#
_cell.length_a   1.000
_cell.length_b   1.000
_cell.length_c   1.000
_cell.angle_alpha   90.00
_cell.angle_beta   90.00
_cell.angle_gamma   90.00
#
_symmetry.space_group_name_H-M   'P 1'
#
loop_
_entity.id
_entity.type
_entity.pdbx_description
1 polymer ?
#
loop_
_entity_poly.entity_id
_entity_poly.type
_entity_poly.pdbx_seq_one_letter_code
_entity_poly.pdbx_strand_id
1 'polypeptide(L)'
;MAGRESPLLSPMISGDEAFHHSDNKERENRNGFESVLHLQDPRTENNPYLDLISTSFQERATFISHGNTARLAEDHGELNLAQICGTIASDEKLHETAYTKVVEKLFEVDPHYTVLAFANMMRKKITMPAHLIYDGRDDNLFEHFSAVARRLGVYTAKDYADILEFLVSRWKVGELAGLSGEGNKAQDFVCTLAPKIRQAR
;
A
#
# COMPACT_ATOMS: atom_id res chain seq x y z
N MET A 1 22.40 -16.96 12.01
CA MET A 1 21.26 -17.90 11.89
C MET A 1 20.20 -17.21 11.05
N ALA A 2 19.98 -17.67 9.82
CA ALA A 2 18.96 -17.11 8.94
C ALA A 2 17.59 -17.61 9.41
N GLY A 3 16.79 -16.72 10.01
CA GLY A 3 15.40 -17.02 10.35
C GLY A 3 14.60 -17.18 9.06
N ARG A 4 13.94 -18.33 8.89
CA ARG A 4 12.96 -18.53 7.82
C ARG A 4 11.78 -17.60 8.09
N GLU A 5 11.47 -16.72 7.13
CA GLU A 5 10.35 -15.79 7.20
C GLU A 5 8.99 -16.51 7.16
N SER A 6 7.99 -15.92 7.83
CA SER A 6 6.59 -16.34 7.74
C SER A 6 6.02 -16.03 6.34
N PRO A 7 5.38 -16.99 5.66
CA PRO A 7 4.80 -16.82 4.31
C PRO A 7 3.80 -15.66 4.17
N LEU A 8 3.31 -15.10 5.29
CA LEU A 8 2.30 -14.05 5.31
C LEU A 8 2.86 -12.64 5.03
N LEU A 9 4.17 -12.42 5.20
CA LEU A 9 4.79 -11.08 5.18
C LEU A 9 5.38 -10.68 3.83
N SER A 10 6.00 -11.62 3.10
CA SER A 10 6.51 -11.39 1.74
C SER A 10 5.43 -10.77 0.83
N PRO A 11 4.24 -11.38 0.67
CA PRO A 11 3.26 -10.91 -0.30
C PRO A 11 2.56 -9.58 0.06
N MET A 12 2.72 -9.04 1.28
CA MET A 12 2.12 -7.75 1.66
C MET A 12 2.94 -6.55 1.20
N ILE A 13 4.25 -6.73 1.02
CA ILE A 13 5.16 -5.71 0.47
C ILE A 13 5.42 -6.02 -1.01
N SER A 14 5.34 -7.30 -1.38
CA SER A 14 5.79 -7.80 -2.66
C SER A 14 4.69 -8.09 -3.69
N GLY A 15 3.42 -8.09 -3.26
CA GLY A 15 2.27 -8.17 -4.18
C GLY A 15 1.93 -9.57 -4.68
N ASP A 16 2.43 -10.64 -4.06
CA ASP A 16 2.25 -11.99 -4.60
C ASP A 16 1.13 -12.85 -3.97
N GLU A 17 0.72 -13.87 -4.72
CA GLU A 17 -0.42 -14.80 -4.59
C GLU A 17 -1.65 -14.48 -5.46
N ALA A 18 -1.44 -14.29 -6.76
CA ALA A 18 -2.28 -14.88 -7.81
C ALA A 18 -1.78 -14.41 -9.17
N PHE A 19 -0.87 -15.13 -9.84
CA PHE A 19 -0.80 -15.17 -11.32
C PHE A 19 0.35 -16.09 -11.83
N HIS A 20 0.30 -17.39 -11.53
CA HIS A 20 1.27 -18.33 -12.11
C HIS A 20 0.85 -18.98 -13.43
N HIS A 21 -0.25 -18.55 -14.09
CA HIS A 21 -0.76 -19.31 -15.24
C HIS A 21 -1.60 -18.52 -16.28
N SER A 22 -1.11 -17.42 -16.87
CA SER A 22 -1.63 -17.01 -18.20
C SER A 22 -0.89 -15.98 -19.06
N ASP A 23 0.13 -15.23 -18.61
CA ASP A 23 0.54 -14.02 -19.38
C ASP A 23 1.88 -14.11 -20.13
N ASN A 24 2.25 -15.29 -20.60
CA ASN A 24 3.51 -15.44 -21.36
C ASN A 24 3.41 -14.98 -22.82
N LYS A 25 2.22 -14.63 -23.33
CA LYS A 25 1.99 -14.23 -24.74
C LYS A 25 1.97 -12.74 -25.01
N GLU A 26 1.88 -11.88 -23.99
CA GLU A 26 1.82 -10.41 -24.16
C GLU A 26 3.18 -9.71 -23.90
N ARG A 27 4.28 -10.47 -23.85
CA ARG A 27 5.61 -9.96 -23.48
C ARG A 27 6.46 -9.51 -24.67
N GLU A 28 6.12 -9.88 -25.90
CA GLU A 28 7.02 -9.72 -27.06
C GLU A 28 6.91 -8.37 -27.80
N ASN A 29 6.01 -7.46 -27.46
CA ASN A 29 5.78 -6.26 -28.29
C ASN A 29 5.50 -4.98 -27.49
N ARG A 30 6.41 -4.54 -26.62
CA ARG A 30 6.23 -3.29 -25.85
C ARG A 30 7.34 -2.28 -26.10
N ASN A 31 7.00 -1.22 -26.82
CA ASN A 31 7.78 0.02 -26.85
C ASN A 31 7.75 0.64 -25.44
N GLY A 32 8.89 1.16 -24.96
CA GLY A 32 9.11 1.53 -23.54
C GLY A 32 8.10 2.48 -22.90
N PHE A 33 7.32 3.24 -23.67
CA PHE A 33 6.26 4.11 -23.14
C PHE A 33 4.93 3.39 -22.80
N GLU A 34 4.58 2.30 -23.49
CA GLU A 34 3.39 1.49 -23.14
C GLU A 34 3.60 0.65 -21.87
N SER A 35 4.86 0.42 -21.48
CA SER A 35 5.16 -0.35 -20.27
C SER A 35 4.63 0.30 -18.99
N VAL A 36 4.62 1.65 -18.92
CA VAL A 36 4.21 2.44 -17.73
C VAL A 36 2.73 2.27 -17.39
N LEU A 37 1.86 2.21 -18.40
CA LEU A 37 0.42 1.98 -18.21
C LEU A 37 0.08 0.55 -17.77
N HIS A 38 0.96 -0.41 -18.01
CA HIS A 38 0.81 -1.81 -17.61
C HIS A 38 1.49 -2.15 -16.28
N LEU A 39 2.11 -1.19 -15.57
CA LEU A 39 2.75 -1.46 -14.29
C LEU A 39 1.75 -1.68 -13.14
N GLN A 40 0.52 -1.17 -13.28
CA GLN A 40 -0.44 -1.06 -12.19
C GLN A 40 -1.78 -1.71 -12.55
N ASP A 41 -2.11 -2.83 -11.89
CA ASP A 41 -3.49 -3.25 -11.65
C ASP A 41 -3.83 -2.99 -10.17
N PRO A 42 -4.53 -1.89 -9.84
CA PRO A 42 -4.87 -1.58 -8.46
C PRO A 42 -5.97 -2.52 -7.92
N ARG A 43 -6.56 -3.38 -8.76
CA ARG A 43 -7.67 -4.31 -8.45
C ARG A 43 -8.88 -3.61 -7.83
N THR A 44 -9.12 -2.37 -8.25
CA THR A 44 -10.18 -1.50 -7.75
C THR A 44 -11.46 -1.59 -8.56
N GLU A 45 -11.50 -2.38 -9.64
CA GLU A 45 -12.73 -2.71 -10.39
C GLU A 45 -13.51 -1.47 -10.90
N ASN A 46 -12.81 -0.36 -11.18
CA ASN A 46 -13.40 0.96 -11.50
C ASN A 46 -14.36 1.48 -10.41
N ASN A 47 -14.14 1.07 -9.16
CA ASN A 47 -14.94 1.46 -8.01
C ASN A 47 -14.26 2.60 -7.24
N PRO A 48 -14.88 3.80 -7.20
CA PRO A 48 -14.27 4.96 -6.57
C PRO A 48 -14.01 4.77 -5.07
N TYR A 49 -14.78 3.92 -4.37
CA TYR A 49 -14.50 3.62 -2.95
C TYR A 49 -13.19 2.86 -2.80
N LEU A 50 -12.97 1.84 -3.63
CA LEU A 50 -11.75 1.04 -3.62
C LEU A 50 -10.55 1.89 -4.04
N ASP A 51 -10.70 2.71 -5.10
CA ASP A 51 -9.67 3.63 -5.56
C ASP A 51 -9.26 4.62 -4.47
N LEU A 52 -10.21 5.36 -3.88
CA LEU A 52 -9.90 6.38 -2.89
C LEU A 52 -9.27 5.81 -1.62
N ILE A 53 -9.68 4.60 -1.20
CA ILE A 53 -9.06 3.89 -0.07
C ILE A 53 -7.64 3.46 -0.42
N SER A 54 -7.43 2.88 -1.61
CA SER A 54 -6.10 2.47 -2.08
C SER A 54 -5.17 3.68 -2.18
N THR A 55 -5.63 4.77 -2.79
CA THR A 55 -4.85 6.00 -2.94
C THR A 55 -4.54 6.61 -1.58
N SER A 56 -5.50 6.70 -0.66
CA SER A 56 -5.23 7.18 0.72
C SER A 56 -4.12 6.38 1.41
N PHE A 57 -4.08 5.07 1.19
CA PHE A 57 -3.04 4.20 1.72
C PHE A 57 -1.69 4.44 1.04
N GLN A 58 -1.67 4.48 -0.30
CA GLN A 58 -0.46 4.64 -1.10
C GLN A 58 0.22 5.99 -0.87
N GLU A 59 -0.54 7.09 -0.82
CA GLU A 59 -0.01 8.44 -0.54
C GLU A 59 0.68 8.51 0.83
N ARG A 60 0.12 7.80 1.83
CA ARG A 60 0.79 7.69 3.13
C ARG A 60 2.05 6.83 3.06
N ALA A 61 2.04 5.76 2.27
CA ALA A 61 3.21 4.90 2.05
C ALA A 61 4.34 5.66 1.34
N THR A 62 4.03 6.48 0.34
CA THR A 62 5.01 7.32 -0.37
C THR A 62 5.52 8.44 0.53
N PHE A 63 4.66 9.09 1.33
CA PHE A 63 5.08 10.05 2.37
C PHE A 63 6.12 9.44 3.32
N ILE A 64 5.86 8.24 3.86
CA ILE A 64 6.79 7.55 4.76
C ILE A 64 8.09 7.19 4.03
N SER A 65 7.98 6.61 2.83
CA SER A 65 9.14 6.16 2.05
C SER A 65 10.07 7.33 1.68
N HIS A 66 9.51 8.44 1.21
CA HIS A 66 10.27 9.65 0.89
C HIS A 66 10.85 10.31 2.14
N GLY A 67 10.09 10.37 3.24
CA GLY A 67 10.58 10.91 4.51
C GLY A 67 11.74 10.10 5.11
N ASN A 68 11.69 8.76 5.01
CA ASN A 68 12.77 7.89 5.44
C ASN A 68 14.00 8.02 4.52
N THR A 69 13.78 8.11 3.21
CA THR A 69 14.86 8.34 2.24
C THR A 69 15.54 9.70 2.44
N ALA A 70 14.78 10.76 2.76
CA ALA A 70 15.32 12.06 3.08
C ALA A 70 16.27 12.01 4.28
N ARG A 71 15.88 11.28 5.33
CA ARG A 71 16.70 11.10 6.54
C ARG A 71 17.97 10.31 6.26
N LEU A 72 17.89 9.25 5.46
CA LEU A 72 19.08 8.52 5.02
C LEU A 72 20.03 9.42 4.22
N ALA A 73 19.50 10.24 3.31
CA ALA A 73 20.32 11.18 2.55
C ALA A 73 21.03 12.19 3.45
N GLU A 74 20.32 12.74 4.46
CA GLU A 74 20.91 13.64 5.46
C GLU A 74 22.00 12.95 6.29
N ASP A 75 21.76 11.73 6.76
CA ASP A 75 22.75 10.92 7.51
C ASP A 75 24.02 10.63 6.69
N HIS A 76 23.90 10.62 5.36
CA HIS A 76 25.02 10.47 4.42
C HIS A 76 25.66 11.81 3.99
N GLY A 77 25.18 12.95 4.50
CA GLY A 77 25.69 14.27 4.18
C GLY A 77 25.15 14.88 2.88
N GLU A 78 24.17 14.23 2.23
CA GLU A 78 23.57 14.65 0.95
C GLU A 78 22.37 15.57 1.17
N LEU A 79 22.62 16.78 1.67
CA LEU A 79 21.56 17.73 2.08
C LEU A 79 20.61 18.13 0.95
N ASN A 80 21.12 18.26 -0.29
CA ASN A 80 20.27 18.59 -1.44
C ASN A 80 19.29 17.45 -1.77
N LEU A 81 19.75 16.20 -1.69
CA LEU A 81 18.89 15.04 -1.91
C LEU A 81 17.86 14.90 -0.77
N ALA A 82 18.29 15.14 0.47
CA ALA A 82 17.38 15.18 1.62
C ALA A 82 16.27 16.22 1.42
N GLN A 83 16.61 17.42 0.93
CA GLN A 83 15.65 18.46 0.61
C GLN A 83 14.66 18.03 -0.49
N ILE A 84 15.15 17.44 -1.59
CA ILE A 84 14.28 16.94 -2.67
C ILE A 84 13.29 15.91 -2.15
N CYS A 85 13.77 14.90 -1.43
CA CYS A 85 12.91 13.86 -0.85
C CYS A 85 11.92 14.43 0.17
N GLY A 86 12.35 15.40 0.99
CA GLY A 86 11.47 16.08 1.95
C GLY A 86 10.38 16.93 1.30
N THR A 87 10.69 17.60 0.18
CA THR A 87 9.70 18.34 -0.61
C THR A 87 8.65 17.40 -1.19
N ILE A 88 9.07 16.30 -1.83
CA ILE A 88 8.13 15.30 -2.36
C ILE A 88 7.26 14.74 -1.23
N ALA A 89 7.85 14.33 -0.10
CA ALA A 89 7.09 13.84 1.05
C ALA A 89 6.05 14.86 1.54
N SER A 90 6.36 16.16 1.49
CA SER A 90 5.41 17.21 1.89
C SER A 90 4.19 17.26 0.96
N ASP A 91 4.39 17.06 -0.35
CA ASP A 91 3.30 17.00 -1.32
C ASP A 91 2.43 15.74 -1.09
N GLU A 92 3.05 14.58 -0.89
CA GLU A 92 2.32 13.32 -0.60
C GLU A 92 1.49 13.44 0.68
N LYS A 93 1.97 14.21 1.68
CA LYS A 93 1.21 14.47 2.89
C LYS A 93 -0.07 15.28 2.63
N LEU A 94 0.00 16.23 1.68
CA LEU A 94 -1.17 17.01 1.26
C LEU A 94 -2.14 16.12 0.49
N HIS A 95 -1.65 15.26 -0.40
CA HIS A 95 -2.46 14.28 -1.13
C HIS A 95 -3.16 13.31 -0.17
N GLU A 96 -2.42 12.70 0.77
CA GLU A 96 -2.98 11.84 1.82
C GLU A 96 -4.12 12.57 2.56
N THR A 97 -3.90 13.83 2.95
CA THR A 97 -4.88 14.63 3.67
C THR A 97 -6.14 14.87 2.83
N ALA A 98 -5.99 15.10 1.52
CA ALA A 98 -7.12 15.28 0.62
C ALA A 98 -7.94 13.97 0.48
N TYR A 99 -7.29 12.86 0.13
CA TYR A 99 -7.99 11.59 -0.10
C TYR A 99 -8.61 11.02 1.18
N THR A 100 -7.91 11.10 2.32
CA THR A 100 -8.47 10.63 3.60
C THR A 100 -9.70 11.43 4.03
N LYS A 101 -9.80 12.72 3.69
CA LYS A 101 -11.02 13.54 3.91
C LYS A 101 -12.17 13.12 3.00
N VAL A 102 -11.88 12.76 1.74
CA VAL A 102 -12.92 12.24 0.84
C VAL A 102 -13.49 10.94 1.39
N VAL A 103 -12.64 10.00 1.80
CA VAL A 103 -13.10 8.71 2.39
C VAL A 103 -13.79 8.91 3.74
N GLU A 104 -13.34 9.86 4.57
CA GLU A 104 -14.07 10.27 5.77
C GLU A 104 -15.50 10.69 5.43
N LYS A 105 -15.68 11.49 4.37
CA LYS A 105 -17.02 11.87 3.92
C LYS A 105 -17.83 10.68 3.41
N LEU A 106 -17.20 9.71 2.75
CA LEU A 106 -17.85 8.45 2.35
C LEU A 106 -18.35 7.66 3.55
N PHE A 107 -17.59 7.59 4.65
CA PHE A 107 -18.07 6.98 5.89
C PHE A 107 -19.26 7.70 6.53
N GLU A 108 -19.38 9.02 6.36
CA GLU A 108 -20.56 9.76 6.84
C GLU A 108 -21.82 9.48 6.02
N VAL A 109 -21.70 9.35 4.69
CA VAL A 109 -22.85 9.24 3.78
C VAL A 109 -23.25 7.79 3.48
N ASP A 110 -22.28 6.87 3.45
CA ASP A 110 -22.47 5.45 3.16
C ASP A 110 -21.50 4.60 4.01
N PRO A 111 -21.69 4.56 5.34
CA PRO A 111 -20.80 3.81 6.23
C PRO A 111 -20.77 2.32 5.92
N HIS A 112 -21.89 1.76 5.44
CA HIS A 112 -22.01 0.33 5.21
C HIS A 112 -21.18 -0.11 4.00
N TYR A 113 -21.32 0.56 2.86
CA TYR A 113 -20.52 0.22 1.69
C TYR A 113 -19.05 0.57 1.88
N THR A 114 -18.75 1.70 2.53
CA THR A 114 -17.37 2.16 2.74
C THR A 114 -16.58 1.16 3.59
N VAL A 115 -17.15 0.61 4.67
CA VAL A 115 -16.46 -0.40 5.49
C VAL A 115 -16.24 -1.71 4.74
N LEU A 116 -17.19 -2.12 3.89
CA LEU A 116 -17.05 -3.31 3.04
C LEU A 116 -15.94 -3.12 2.00
N ALA A 117 -15.89 -1.94 1.37
CA ALA A 117 -14.84 -1.56 0.43
C ALA A 117 -13.47 -1.55 1.11
N PHE A 118 -13.37 -0.99 2.31
CA PHE A 118 -12.12 -0.98 3.07
C PHE A 118 -11.64 -2.41 3.41
N ALA A 119 -12.54 -3.25 3.90
CA ALA A 119 -12.23 -4.66 4.16
C ALA A 119 -11.86 -5.41 2.88
N ASN A 120 -12.49 -5.12 1.74
CA ASN A 120 -12.16 -5.70 0.45
C ASN A 120 -10.72 -5.37 0.04
N MET A 121 -10.34 -4.10 0.07
CA MET A 121 -8.96 -3.69 -0.23
C MET A 121 -7.94 -4.33 0.70
N MET A 122 -8.25 -4.43 1.99
CA MET A 122 -7.36 -5.09 2.96
C MET A 122 -7.24 -6.60 2.74
N ARG A 123 -8.30 -7.28 2.27
CA ARG A 123 -8.23 -8.71 1.89
C ARG A 123 -7.41 -8.92 0.62
N LYS A 124 -7.58 -8.05 -0.37
CA LYS A 124 -6.79 -8.08 -1.60
C LYS A 124 -5.31 -7.79 -1.33
N LYS A 125 -5.00 -7.11 -0.20
CA LYS A 125 -3.72 -6.45 0.09
C LYS A 125 -3.54 -5.27 -0.86
N ILE A 126 -3.08 -4.13 -0.35
CA ILE A 126 -2.79 -2.97 -1.20
C ILE A 126 -1.58 -3.32 -2.07
N THR A 127 -1.82 -3.56 -3.35
CA THR A 127 -0.77 -3.85 -4.31
C THR A 127 0.03 -2.59 -4.60
N MET A 128 1.35 -2.68 -4.56
CA MET A 128 2.23 -1.57 -4.91
C MET A 128 2.15 -1.28 -6.41
N PRO A 129 2.02 -0.01 -6.85
CA PRO A 129 1.87 0.34 -8.26
C PRO A 129 2.97 -0.17 -9.18
N ALA A 130 4.19 -0.39 -8.68
CA ALA A 130 5.33 -0.85 -9.45
C ALA A 130 5.61 -2.36 -9.32
N HIS A 131 4.66 -3.16 -8.82
CA HIS A 131 4.88 -4.59 -8.57
C HIS A 131 5.23 -5.42 -9.82
N LEU A 132 4.88 -4.92 -11.01
CA LEU A 132 5.21 -5.55 -12.31
C LEU A 132 6.48 -4.95 -12.97
N ILE A 133 7.30 -4.20 -12.22
CA ILE A 133 8.52 -3.60 -12.77
C ILE A 133 9.49 -4.69 -13.26
N TYR A 134 10.03 -4.50 -14.47
CA TYR A 134 10.96 -5.42 -15.11
C TYR A 134 12.02 -4.63 -15.89
N ASP A 135 13.29 -5.01 -15.75
CA ASP A 135 14.43 -4.34 -16.38
C ASP A 135 14.93 -5.05 -17.66
N GLY A 136 14.24 -6.11 -18.09
CA GLY A 136 14.69 -6.95 -19.22
C GLY A 136 15.59 -8.12 -18.82
N ARG A 137 15.91 -8.29 -17.53
CA ARG A 137 16.85 -9.32 -17.05
C ARG A 137 16.39 -10.05 -15.79
N ASP A 138 15.76 -9.36 -14.85
CA ASP A 138 15.37 -9.89 -13.55
C ASP A 138 13.86 -10.01 -13.42
N ASP A 139 13.34 -11.23 -13.55
CA ASP A 139 11.90 -11.52 -13.42
C ASP A 139 11.33 -11.21 -12.03
N ASN A 140 12.17 -11.05 -11.00
CA ASN A 140 11.76 -10.78 -9.62
C ASN A 140 12.27 -9.41 -9.14
N LEU A 141 12.45 -8.46 -10.05
CA LEU A 141 13.03 -7.15 -9.74
C LEU A 141 12.31 -6.42 -8.60
N PHE A 142 10.98 -6.49 -8.55
CA PHE A 142 10.21 -5.87 -7.47
C PHE A 142 10.49 -6.50 -6.09
N GLU A 143 10.58 -7.82 -6.03
CA GLU A 143 10.93 -8.56 -4.80
C GLU A 143 12.31 -8.13 -4.29
N HIS A 144 13.30 -8.06 -5.20
CA HIS A 144 14.66 -7.65 -4.83
C HIS A 144 14.71 -6.18 -4.39
N PHE A 145 14.01 -5.28 -5.10
CA PHE A 145 13.87 -3.89 -4.70
C PHE A 145 13.23 -3.76 -3.31
N SER A 146 12.11 -4.42 -3.08
CA SER A 146 11.37 -4.35 -1.83
C SER A 146 12.17 -4.92 -0.65
N ALA A 147 12.94 -5.99 -0.87
CA ALA A 147 13.83 -6.56 0.12
C ALA A 147 14.93 -5.57 0.55
N VAL A 148 15.51 -4.82 -0.39
CA VAL A 148 16.51 -3.78 -0.10
C VAL A 148 15.86 -2.60 0.63
N ALA A 149 14.72 -2.09 0.15
CA ALA A 149 13.99 -0.99 0.79
C ALA A 149 13.61 -1.33 2.24
N ARG A 150 13.13 -2.56 2.48
CA ARG A 150 12.83 -3.08 3.81
C ARG A 150 14.06 -3.15 4.70
N ARG A 151 15.18 -3.67 4.19
CA ARG A 151 16.44 -3.81 4.96
C ARG A 151 17.02 -2.45 5.34
N LEU A 152 16.87 -1.45 4.48
CA LEU A 152 17.30 -0.07 4.74
C LEU A 152 16.30 0.72 5.61
N GLY A 153 15.15 0.13 5.96
CA GLY A 153 14.12 0.81 6.75
C GLY A 153 13.39 1.92 5.99
N VAL A 154 13.45 1.93 4.65
CA VAL A 154 12.74 2.90 3.81
C VAL A 154 11.23 2.66 3.89
N TYR A 155 10.82 1.40 3.71
CA TYR A 155 9.43 0.97 3.86
C TYR A 155 9.37 -0.50 4.28
N THR A 156 8.63 -0.79 5.34
CA THR A 156 8.58 -2.10 5.98
C THR A 156 7.15 -2.57 6.22
N ALA A 157 6.99 -3.84 6.58
CA ALA A 157 5.70 -4.36 7.03
C ALA A 157 5.19 -3.67 8.31
N LYS A 158 6.10 -3.07 9.11
CA LYS A 158 5.68 -2.24 10.24
C LYS A 158 4.93 -1.02 9.75
N ASP A 159 5.49 -0.34 8.74
CA ASP A 159 4.91 0.88 8.17
C ASP A 159 3.55 0.58 7.55
N TYR A 160 3.41 -0.56 6.85
CA TYR A 160 2.11 -1.03 6.36
C TYR A 160 1.07 -1.15 7.49
N ALA A 161 1.43 -1.80 8.60
CA ALA A 161 0.54 -1.94 9.76
C ALA A 161 0.25 -0.58 10.43
N ASP A 162 1.24 0.32 10.52
CA ASP A 162 1.11 1.67 11.06
C ASP A 162 0.15 2.53 10.21
N ILE A 163 0.21 2.39 8.87
CA ILE A 163 -0.73 3.06 7.95
C ILE A 163 -2.15 2.54 8.17
N LEU A 164 -2.34 1.22 8.23
CA LEU A 164 -3.65 0.62 8.46
C LEU A 164 -4.26 1.09 9.79
N GLU A 165 -3.48 1.04 10.87
CA GLU A 165 -3.92 1.51 12.19
C GLU A 165 -4.27 3.01 12.18
N PHE A 166 -3.46 3.82 11.49
CA PHE A 166 -3.75 5.22 11.29
C PHE A 166 -5.07 5.45 10.56
N LEU A 167 -5.33 4.75 9.45
CA LEU A 167 -6.56 4.93 8.66
C LEU A 167 -7.81 4.45 9.43
N VAL A 168 -7.71 3.31 10.13
CA VAL A 168 -8.78 2.82 11.03
C VAL A 168 -9.14 3.87 12.08
N SER A 169 -8.13 4.50 12.69
CA SER A 169 -8.35 5.57 13.68
C SER A 169 -8.87 6.85 13.02
N ARG A 170 -8.29 7.27 11.90
CA ARG A 170 -8.62 8.51 11.18
C ARG A 170 -10.07 8.55 10.73
N TRP A 171 -10.60 7.41 10.29
CA TRP A 171 -11.99 7.23 9.87
C TRP A 171 -12.91 6.70 10.99
N LYS A 172 -12.39 6.56 12.21
CA LYS A 172 -13.14 6.08 13.39
C LYS A 172 -13.89 4.78 13.13
N VAL A 173 -13.26 3.85 12.40
CA VAL A 173 -13.94 2.64 11.94
C VAL A 173 -14.46 1.81 13.10
N GLY A 174 -13.76 1.76 14.24
CA GLY A 174 -14.20 1.07 15.45
C GLY A 174 -15.42 1.69 16.15
N GLU A 175 -15.79 2.92 15.83
CA GLU A 175 -16.94 3.63 16.42
C GLU A 175 -18.20 3.55 15.54
N LEU A 176 -18.10 2.96 14.33
CA LEU A 176 -19.25 2.80 13.45
C LEU A 176 -20.32 1.91 14.13
N ALA A 177 -21.57 2.36 14.07
CA ALA A 177 -22.73 1.67 14.63
C ALA A 177 -23.84 1.56 13.57
N GLY A 178 -24.81 0.66 13.81
CA GLY A 178 -25.94 0.46 12.90
C GLY A 178 -25.58 -0.22 11.57
N LEU A 179 -24.41 -0.88 11.50
CA LEU A 179 -23.99 -1.64 10.33
C LEU A 179 -24.78 -2.95 10.21
N SER A 180 -24.90 -3.46 8.98
CA SER A 180 -25.43 -4.80 8.74
C SER A 180 -24.50 -5.89 9.33
N GLY A 181 -24.96 -7.14 9.38
CA GLY A 181 -24.14 -8.25 9.84
C GLY A 181 -22.83 -8.43 9.05
N GLU A 182 -22.84 -8.14 7.75
CA GLU A 182 -21.61 -8.14 6.92
C GLU A 182 -20.72 -6.94 7.22
N GLY A 183 -21.32 -5.78 7.48
CA GLY A 183 -20.60 -4.57 7.87
C GLY A 183 -19.86 -4.72 9.19
N ASN A 184 -20.50 -5.31 10.20
CA ASN A 184 -19.85 -5.62 11.48
C ASN A 184 -18.67 -6.58 11.30
N LYS A 185 -18.82 -7.63 10.49
CA LYS A 185 -17.70 -8.54 10.17
C LYS A 185 -16.54 -7.84 9.46
N ALA A 186 -16.85 -6.89 8.57
CA ALA A 186 -15.86 -6.09 7.87
C ALA A 186 -15.13 -5.13 8.83
N GLN A 187 -15.87 -4.47 9.71
CA GLN A 187 -15.35 -3.62 10.79
C GLN A 187 -14.40 -4.39 11.70
N ASP A 188 -14.84 -5.53 12.25
CA ASP A 188 -14.02 -6.39 13.11
C ASP A 188 -12.75 -6.86 12.39
N PHE A 189 -12.87 -7.21 11.11
CA PHE A 189 -11.73 -7.62 10.30
C PHE A 189 -10.69 -6.51 10.20
N VAL A 190 -11.06 -5.30 9.76
CA VAL A 190 -10.09 -4.20 9.57
C VAL A 190 -9.51 -3.71 10.89
N CYS A 191 -10.32 -3.61 11.95
CA CYS A 191 -9.87 -3.15 13.27
C CYS A 191 -8.89 -4.13 13.94
N THR A 192 -8.95 -5.42 13.62
CA THR A 192 -8.05 -6.43 14.21
C THR A 192 -6.86 -6.79 13.33
N LEU A 193 -6.78 -6.25 12.11
CA LEU A 193 -5.79 -6.68 11.12
C LEU A 193 -4.39 -6.13 11.41
N ALA A 194 -4.24 -4.87 11.83
CA ALA A 194 -2.93 -4.29 12.11
C ALA A 194 -2.14 -5.06 13.21
N PRO A 195 -2.73 -5.41 14.37
CA PRO A 195 -2.07 -6.26 15.36
C PRO A 195 -1.66 -7.64 14.81
N LYS A 196 -2.49 -8.26 13.96
CA LYS A 196 -2.19 -9.56 13.34
C LYS A 196 -0.98 -9.48 12.41
N ILE A 197 -0.89 -8.41 11.60
CA ILE A 197 0.27 -8.17 10.72
C ILE A 197 1.55 -8.01 11.54
N ARG A 198 1.50 -7.32 12.68
CA ARG A 198 2.67 -7.15 13.57
C ARG A 198 3.14 -8.46 14.21
N GLN A 199 2.21 -9.38 14.51
CA GLN A 199 2.51 -10.66 15.16
C GLN A 199 3.02 -11.74 14.20
N ALA A 200 2.78 -11.61 12.90
CA ALA A 200 3.20 -12.60 11.90
C ALA A 200 4.72 -12.64 11.64
N ARG A 201 5.53 -12.00 12.49
CA ARG A 201 6.99 -11.84 12.38
C ARG A 201 7.76 -13.06 12.85
#